data_AF-R6TNT0-F1
#
_entry.id   AF-R6TNT0-F1
#
_cell.length_a   1.000
_cell.length_b   1.000
_cell.length_c   1.000
_cell.angle_alpha   90.00
_cell.angle_beta   90.00
_cell.angle_gamma   90.00
#
_symmetry.space_group_name_H-M   'P 1'
#
loop_
_entity.id
_entity.type
_entity.pdbx_description
1 polymer ?
#
loop_
_entity_poly.entity_id
_entity_poly.type
_entity_poly.pdbx_seq_one_letter_code
_entity_poly.pdbx_strand_id
1 'polypeptide(L)'
;MADQNNVKVIEKNAGPKIAYEQTGTCLIFGDYELMINAAKYQKDWDVTVDICKDKAGNLTIGTESGLRYVAQVMIPAATYTETPIEPEEGAEPMSDTGEGMNSTVQREQNPLDMGDVTLVLWSIE
;
A
#
# COMPACT_ATOMS: atom_id res chain seq x y z
N MET A 1 12.55 9.79 -11.78
CA MET A 1 11.42 9.09 -11.15
C MET A 1 10.40 10.16 -10.87
N ALA A 2 9.11 9.96 -11.19
CA ALA A 2 8.11 10.97 -10.86
C ALA A 2 8.19 11.27 -9.37
N ASP A 3 8.20 12.55 -8.98
CA ASP A 3 8.18 12.96 -7.59
C ASP A 3 6.90 12.39 -6.97
N GLN A 4 7.03 11.34 -6.17
CA GLN A 4 5.89 10.77 -5.46
C GLN A 4 5.55 11.68 -4.29
N ASN A 5 4.25 11.87 -4.04
CA ASN A 5 3.82 12.67 -2.90
C ASN A 5 4.34 12.10 -1.58
N ASN A 6 4.42 12.94 -0.56
CA ASN A 6 4.78 12.48 0.76
C ASN A 6 3.64 11.71 1.42
N VAL A 7 3.98 10.69 2.20
CA VAL A 7 3.04 9.93 3.03
C VAL A 7 2.26 10.86 3.95
N LYS A 8 0.97 10.57 4.15
CA LYS A 8 0.14 11.29 5.12
C LYS A 8 0.44 10.79 6.53
N VAL A 9 0.89 11.68 7.41
CA VAL A 9 1.27 11.32 8.78
C VAL A 9 0.17 11.68 9.78
N ILE A 10 -0.11 10.76 10.70
CA ILE A 10 -1.01 10.97 11.83
C ILE A 10 -0.31 10.56 13.12
N GLU A 11 -0.16 11.48 14.06
CA GLU A 11 0.26 11.14 15.42
C GLU A 11 -0.94 10.73 16.25
N LYS A 12 -0.96 9.47 16.73
CA LYS A 12 -2.13 8.90 17.40
C LYS A 12 -2.33 9.41 18.83
N ASN A 13 -1.25 9.69 19.54
CA ASN A 13 -1.23 10.12 20.94
C ASN A 13 -0.05 11.08 21.18
N ALA A 14 -0.05 11.78 22.32
CA ALA A 14 1.06 12.64 22.72
C ALA A 14 2.28 11.81 23.15
N GLY A 15 3.48 12.38 23.01
CA GLY A 15 4.77 11.73 23.31
C GLY A 15 5.65 11.58 22.08
N PRO A 16 6.95 11.25 22.24
CA PRO A 16 7.87 11.10 21.12
C PRO A 16 7.47 9.92 20.24
N LYS A 17 7.64 10.07 18.93
CA LYS A 17 7.39 9.03 17.93
C LYS A 17 8.71 8.44 17.45
N ILE A 18 8.64 7.26 16.84
CA ILE A 18 9.79 6.73 16.12
C ILE A 18 10.15 7.65 14.94
N ALA A 19 11.45 7.81 14.70
CA ALA A 19 11.91 8.47 13.49
C ALA A 19 11.57 7.61 12.26
N TYR A 20 11.22 8.27 11.15
CA TYR A 20 11.04 7.59 9.87
C TYR A 20 11.57 8.45 8.72
N GLU A 21 11.93 7.78 7.63
CA GLU A 21 12.32 8.39 6.37
C GLU A 21 11.46 7.80 5.24
N GLN A 22 11.14 8.62 4.24
CA GLN A 22 10.51 8.16 3.00
C GLN A 22 11.51 8.23 1.86
N THR A 23 11.60 7.15 1.08
CA THR A 23 12.33 7.12 -0.20
C THR A 23 11.52 6.38 -1.26
N GLY A 24 11.00 7.13 -2.24
CA GLY A 24 10.00 6.60 -3.18
C GLY A 24 8.79 6.03 -2.43
N THR A 25 8.48 4.75 -2.66
CA THR A 25 7.40 3.99 -2.01
C THR A 25 7.83 3.31 -0.71
N CYS A 26 9.06 3.53 -0.24
CA CYS A 26 9.58 2.90 0.97
C CYS A 26 9.48 3.84 2.18
N LEU A 27 9.06 3.28 3.31
CA LEU A 27 9.15 3.89 4.64
C LEU A 27 10.19 3.13 5.46
N ILE A 28 11.17 3.86 5.99
CA ILE A 28 12.29 3.32 6.77
C ILE A 28 12.15 3.84 8.20
N PHE A 29 12.20 2.97 9.20
CA PHE A 29 11.92 3.29 10.60
C PHE A 29 13.13 3.06 11.48
N GLY A 30 13.27 3.91 12.49
CA GLY A 30 14.20 3.71 13.62
C GLY A 30 15.65 3.59 13.19
N ASP A 31 16.18 4.57 12.45
CA ASP A 31 17.59 4.56 11.99
C ASP A 31 17.94 3.29 11.20
N TYR A 32 17.17 3.03 10.15
CA TYR A 32 17.35 1.90 9.22
C TYR A 32 17.16 0.50 9.85
N GLU A 33 16.50 0.39 11.01
CA GLU A 33 16.15 -0.89 11.64
C GLU A 33 15.14 -1.71 10.81
N LEU A 34 14.14 -1.05 10.21
CA LEU A 34 13.09 -1.73 9.43
C LEU A 34 12.62 -0.88 8.24
N MET A 35 12.47 -1.51 7.07
CA MET A 35 11.91 -0.88 5.88
C MET A 35 10.62 -1.61 5.44
N ILE A 36 9.59 -0.84 5.08
CA ILE A 36 8.41 -1.31 4.35
C ILE A 36 8.38 -0.66 2.97
N ASN A 37 8.28 -1.46 1.91
CA ASN A 37 7.98 -0.96 0.56
C ASN A 37 6.47 -1.06 0.30
N ALA A 38 5.74 0.05 0.46
CA ALA A 38 4.28 0.09 0.38
C ALA A 38 3.75 -0.43 -0.98
N ALA A 39 4.44 -0.12 -2.09
CA ALA A 39 4.03 -0.62 -3.41
C ALA A 39 4.11 -2.14 -3.55
N LYS A 40 5.00 -2.82 -2.82
CA LYS A 40 5.05 -4.31 -2.82
C LYS A 40 3.96 -4.93 -1.96
N TYR A 41 3.47 -4.17 -0.97
CA TYR A 41 2.38 -4.59 -0.10
C TYR A 41 1.01 -4.32 -0.71
N GLN A 42 0.86 -3.33 -1.61
CA GLN A 42 -0.42 -2.99 -2.24
C GLN A 42 -1.11 -4.20 -2.88
N LYS A 43 -2.43 -4.29 -2.69
CA LYS A 43 -3.33 -5.30 -3.24
C LYS A 43 -4.57 -4.62 -3.80
N ASP A 44 -5.48 -5.40 -4.36
CA ASP A 44 -6.78 -4.95 -4.86
C ASP A 44 -7.76 -4.59 -3.71
N TRP A 45 -7.31 -4.71 -2.46
CA TRP A 45 -7.98 -4.31 -1.24
C TRP A 45 -7.01 -3.54 -0.34
N ASP A 46 -7.56 -2.81 0.64
CA ASP A 46 -6.76 -2.03 1.59
C ASP A 46 -5.88 -2.95 2.46
N VAL A 47 -4.61 -2.60 2.60
CA VAL A 47 -3.63 -3.35 3.38
C VAL A 47 -3.18 -2.51 4.56
N THR A 48 -3.13 -3.13 5.73
CA THR A 48 -2.56 -2.53 6.94
C THR A 48 -1.31 -3.29 7.34
N VAL A 49 -0.22 -2.57 7.56
CA VAL A 49 1.04 -3.12 8.07
C VAL A 49 1.32 -2.51 9.42
N ASP A 50 1.19 -3.31 10.47
CA ASP A 50 1.54 -2.91 11.84
C ASP A 50 3.02 -3.11 12.10
N ILE A 51 3.63 -2.15 12.78
CA ILE A 51 5.03 -2.20 13.23
C ILE A 51 5.02 -2.04 14.75
N CYS A 52 5.65 -3.00 15.41
CA CYS A 52 5.72 -3.08 16.86
C CYS A 52 7.17 -3.22 17.34
N LYS A 53 7.39 -3.05 18.65
CA LYS A 53 8.60 -3.53 19.34
C LYS A 53 8.35 -4.90 19.97
N ASP A 54 9.28 -5.82 19.77
CA ASP A 54 9.30 -7.13 20.43
C ASP A 54 9.77 -7.01 21.90
N LYS A 55 9.91 -8.16 22.58
CA LYS A 55 10.40 -8.23 23.97
C LYS A 55 11.84 -7.73 24.15
N ALA A 56 12.68 -7.84 23.13
CA ALA A 56 14.07 -7.39 23.13
C ALA A 56 14.20 -5.91 22.72
N GLY A 57 13.10 -5.28 22.29
CA GLY A 57 13.05 -3.89 21.87
C GLY A 57 13.29 -3.66 20.38
N ASN A 58 13.45 -4.73 19.58
CA ASN A 58 13.65 -4.63 18.13
C ASN A 58 12.32 -4.37 17.41
N LEU A 59 12.37 -3.68 16.29
CA LEU A 59 11.21 -3.55 15.41
C LEU A 59 10.81 -4.90 14.78
N THR A 60 9.52 -5.14 14.73
CA THR A 60 8.92 -6.33 14.10
C THR A 60 7.64 -5.95 13.37
N ILE A 61 7.30 -6.70 12.32
CA ILE A 61 6.07 -6.53 11.56
C ILE A 61 4.99 -7.41 12.19
N GLY A 62 3.80 -6.85 12.36
CA GLY A 62 2.66 -7.52 12.94
C GLY A 62 2.66 -7.49 14.46
N THR A 63 1.53 -7.92 15.01
CA THR A 63 1.22 -7.83 16.44
C THR A 63 1.47 -9.13 17.20
N GLU A 64 1.82 -10.21 16.50
CA GLU A 64 1.98 -11.54 17.09
C GLU A 64 3.24 -11.63 17.96
N SER A 65 4.36 -11.10 17.47
CA SER A 65 5.64 -10.95 18.17
C SER A 65 5.76 -9.60 18.92
N GLY A 66 4.93 -8.62 18.56
CA GLY A 66 4.97 -7.25 19.05
C GLY A 66 4.25 -7.05 20.37
N LEU A 67 4.91 -6.42 21.35
CA LEU A 67 4.30 -6.06 22.63
C LEU A 67 3.86 -4.60 22.71
N ARG A 68 4.42 -3.73 21.86
CA ARG A 68 4.18 -2.28 21.90
C ARG A 68 4.03 -1.76 20.48
N TYR A 69 2.93 -1.07 20.21
CA TYR A 69 2.70 -0.42 18.92
C TYR A 69 3.66 0.75 18.71
N VAL A 70 4.19 0.86 17.50
CA VAL A 70 5.10 1.93 17.09
C VAL A 70 4.52 2.70 15.92
N ALA A 71 4.13 1.99 14.87
CA ALA A 71 3.60 2.59 13.65
C ALA A 71 2.60 1.64 12.97
N GLN A 72 1.76 2.20 12.11
CA GLN A 72 0.84 1.47 11.25
C GLN A 72 0.83 2.15 9.89
N VAL A 73 1.10 1.39 8.85
CA VAL A 73 1.07 1.86 7.47
C VAL A 73 -0.21 1.34 6.82
N MET A 74 -1.12 2.26 6.49
CA MET A 74 -2.37 1.98 5.79
C MET A 74 -2.17 2.27 4.31
N ILE A 75 -2.26 1.24 3.48
CA ILE A 75 -2.00 1.27 2.04
C ILE A 75 -3.34 1.04 1.33
N PRO A 76 -3.79 1.96 0.46
CA PRO A 76 -5.06 1.83 -0.23
C PRO A 76 -5.03 0.72 -1.29
N ALA A 77 -6.20 0.20 -1.63
CA ALA A 77 -6.38 -0.68 -2.78
C ALA A 77 -5.78 -0.12 -4.08
N ALA A 78 -5.28 -1.00 -4.94
CA ALA A 78 -4.77 -0.65 -6.26
C ALA A 78 -5.86 -0.07 -7.16
N THR A 79 -5.51 0.97 -7.92
CA THR A 79 -6.38 1.52 -8.97
C THR A 79 -5.87 1.08 -10.34
N TYR A 80 -6.78 1.04 -11.33
CA TYR A 80 -6.49 0.57 -12.67
C TYR A 80 -6.94 1.57 -13.71
N THR A 81 -6.14 1.72 -14.76
CA THR A 81 -6.59 2.34 -16.00
C THR A 81 -7.10 1.24 -16.92
N GLU A 82 -8.34 1.36 -17.37
CA GLU A 82 -8.99 0.40 -18.26
C GLU A 82 -9.02 0.94 -19.68
N THR A 83 -8.52 0.15 -20.64
CA THR A 83 -8.53 0.50 -22.06
C THR A 83 -9.37 -0.53 -22.83
N PRO A 84 -10.42 -0.11 -23.56
CA PRO A 84 -11.16 -1.01 -24.44
C PRO A 84 -10.25 -1.63 -25.49
N ILE A 85 -10.36 -2.94 -25.71
CA ILE A 85 -9.75 -3.60 -26.85
C ILE A 85 -10.77 -3.58 -27.98
N GLU A 86 -10.42 -2.97 -29.11
CA GLU A 86 -11.22 -3.10 -30.32
C GLU A 86 -11.21 -4.58 -30.75
N PRO A 87 -12.38 -5.19 -30.99
CA PRO A 87 -12.42 -6.56 -31.50
C PRO A 87 -11.71 -6.60 -32.87
N GLU A 88 -10.82 -7.57 -33.07
CA GLU A 88 -10.19 -7.76 -34.38
C GLU A 88 -11.26 -7.98 -35.46
N GLU A 89 -11.14 -7.28 -36.59
CA GLU A 89 -12.00 -7.50 -37.76
C GLU A 89 -11.89 -8.96 -38.21
N GLY A 90 -12.94 -9.75 -37.97
CA GLY A 90 -13.03 -11.16 -38.35
C GLY A 90 -13.14 -12.17 -37.20
N ALA A 91 -13.20 -11.72 -35.94
CA ALA A 91 -13.52 -12.60 -34.82
C ALA A 91 -14.99 -13.07 -34.89
N GLU A 92 -15.20 -14.35 -35.20
CA GLU A 92 -16.52 -14.99 -35.20
C GLU A 92 -17.21 -14.81 -33.83
N PRO A 93 -18.51 -14.45 -33.79
CA PRO A 93 -19.22 -14.31 -32.53
C PRO A 93 -19.31 -15.68 -31.85
N MET A 94 -18.65 -15.83 -30.69
CA MET A 94 -18.97 -16.94 -29.78
C MET A 94 -20.39 -16.73 -29.25
N SER A 95 -21.34 -17.45 -29.83
CA SER A 95 -22.62 -17.73 -29.19
C SER A 95 -22.37 -18.57 -27.94
N ASP A 96 -22.82 -18.12 -26.77
CA ASP A 96 -24.04 -18.65 -26.15
C ASP A 96 -24.32 -18.01 -24.77
N THR A 97 -25.60 -17.70 -24.54
CA THR A 97 -26.25 -17.32 -23.27
C THR A 97 -25.76 -16.11 -22.45
N GLY A 98 -26.49 -14.99 -22.57
CA GLY A 98 -26.67 -14.01 -21.48
C GLY A 98 -26.00 -12.64 -21.69
N GLU A 99 -26.83 -11.61 -21.84
CA GLU A 99 -26.60 -10.16 -21.71
C GLU A 99 -25.15 -9.62 -21.78
N GLY A 100 -24.88 -8.81 -22.81
CA GLY A 100 -23.84 -7.76 -22.80
C GLY A 100 -22.79 -7.89 -23.89
N MET A 101 -22.52 -6.79 -24.60
CA MET A 101 -21.43 -6.67 -25.59
C MET A 101 -20.11 -7.21 -25.03
N ASN A 102 -19.48 -8.12 -25.77
CA ASN A 102 -18.20 -8.74 -25.43
C ASN A 102 -17.02 -7.79 -25.72
N SER A 103 -16.97 -6.65 -25.02
CA SER A 103 -15.82 -5.75 -25.07
C SER A 103 -14.76 -6.25 -24.10
N THR A 104 -13.72 -6.90 -24.60
CA THR A 104 -12.53 -7.23 -23.81
C THR A 104 -11.85 -5.92 -23.40
N VAL A 105 -11.55 -5.74 -22.11
CA VAL A 105 -10.82 -4.56 -21.58
C VAL A 105 -9.44 -4.98 -21.10
N GLN A 106 -8.40 -4.20 -21.43
CA GLN A 106 -7.09 -4.32 -20.77
C GLN A 106 -7.10 -3.46 -19.51
N ARG A 107 -6.60 -4.02 -18.40
CA ARG A 107 -6.47 -3.33 -17.11
C ARG A 107 -5.00 -3.21 -16.77
N GLU A 108 -4.50 -1.98 -16.68
CA GLU A 108 -3.14 -1.68 -16.23
C GLU A 108 -3.17 -1.08 -14.83
N GLN A 109 -2.38 -1.63 -13.90
CA GLN A 109 -2.31 -1.12 -12.53
C GLN A 109 -1.60 0.23 -12.51
N ASN A 110 -2.25 1.23 -11.94
CA ASN A 110 -1.63 2.54 -11.74
C ASN A 110 -0.55 2.46 -10.65
N PRO A 111 0.55 3.24 -10.77
CA PRO A 111 1.54 3.34 -9.70
C PRO A 111 0.91 3.83 -8.39
N LEU A 112 1.38 3.29 -7.25
CA LEU A 112 0.97 3.78 -5.94
C LEU A 112 1.36 5.26 -5.76
N ASP A 113 0.38 6.09 -5.42
CA ASP A 113 0.62 7.43 -4.89
C ASP A 113 0.81 7.34 -3.37
N MET A 114 2.00 7.74 -2.91
CA MET A 114 2.30 7.75 -1.48
C MET A 114 1.48 8.79 -0.71
N GLY A 115 0.90 9.80 -1.38
CA GLY A 115 -0.05 10.74 -0.77
C GLY A 115 -1.34 10.09 -0.26
N ASP A 116 -1.72 8.94 -0.83
CA ASP A 116 -2.88 8.15 -0.39
C ASP A 116 -2.53 7.16 0.72
N VAL A 117 -1.24 6.90 0.96
CA VAL A 117 -0.78 6.07 2.08
C VAL A 117 -0.84 6.87 3.37
N THR A 118 -1.37 6.27 4.43
CA THR A 118 -1.40 6.87 5.76
C THR A 118 -0.44 6.16 6.71
N LEU A 119 0.50 6.91 7.28
CA LEU A 119 1.37 6.48 8.36
C LEU A 119 0.82 7.00 9.70
N VAL A 120 0.35 6.09 10.55
CA VAL A 120 -0.04 6.40 11.92
C VAL A 120 1.13 6.08 12.84
N LEU A 121 1.49 7.02 13.73
CA LEU A 121 2.59 6.89 14.68
C LEU A 121 2.09 6.92 16.12
N TRP A 122 2.56 5.99 16.94
CA TRP A 122 2.30 5.91 18.37
C TRP A 122 3.51 6.39 19.17
N SER A 123 3.24 6.94 20.35
CA SER A 123 4.24 7.23 21.36
C SER A 123 5.04 5.98 21.68
N ILE A 124 6.36 6.13 21.75
CA ILE A 124 7.29 5.07 22.15
C ILE A 124 7.74 5.18 23.61
N GLU A 125 7.19 6.15 24.35
CA GLU A 125 7.25 6.28 25.81
C GLU A 125 6.14 5.49 26.50
#